data_AF-A0A3D2W0P9-F1
#
_entry.id   AF-A0A3D2W0P9-F1
#
_cell.length_a   1.000
_cell.length_b   1.000
_cell.length_c   1.000
_cell.angle_alpha   90.00
_cell.angle_beta   90.00
_cell.angle_gamma   90.00
#
_symmetry.space_group_name_H-M   'P 1'
#
loop_
_entity.id
_entity.type
_entity.pdbx_description
1 polymer ?
#
loop_
_entity_poly.entity_id
_entity_poly.type
_entity_poly.pdbx_seq_one_letter_code
_entity_poly.pdbx_strand_id
1 'polypeptide(L)'
;MIIGGITALAVLGAIASLAPLQSAAQAQAQSAHAQVRTASFAVDNMTCATCPITVRTAMSRVDGVRAVEVDFDAKRATVTYDA
;
A
#
# COMPACT_ATOMS: atom_id res chain seq x y z
N MET A 1 -15.65 -18.91 46.30
CA MET A 1 -16.12 -17.94 45.27
C MET A 1 -14.88 -17.53 44.51
N ILE A 2 -14.48 -18.17 43.41
CA ILE A 2 -15.14 -18.23 42.10
C ILE A 2 -14.47 -19.39 41.34
N ILE A 3 -15.08 -20.57 41.41
CA ILE A 3 -14.72 -21.74 40.61
C ILE A 3 -15.95 -21.99 39.74
N GLY A 4 -15.85 -21.76 38.43
CA GLY A 4 -16.95 -22.00 37.50
C GLY A 4 -16.96 -21.01 36.35
N GLY A 5 -16.24 -21.32 35.27
CA GLY A 5 -16.30 -20.48 34.06
C GLY A 5 -15.43 -20.89 32.88
N ILE A 6 -14.85 -22.09 32.84
CA ILE A 6 -13.94 -22.52 31.76
C ILE A 6 -14.45 -23.68 30.89
N THR A 7 -15.71 -24.09 31.01
CA THR A 7 -16.25 -25.23 30.24
C THR A 7 -16.94 -24.89 28.92
N ALA A 8 -16.75 -23.68 28.35
CA ALA A 8 -17.45 -23.29 27.12
C ALA A 8 -16.59 -23.25 25.83
N LEU A 9 -15.30 -23.64 25.86
CA LEU A 9 -14.46 -23.60 24.64
C LEU A 9 -14.58 -24.81 23.69
N ALA A 10 -15.49 -25.76 23.94
CA ALA A 10 -15.45 -27.05 23.25
C ALA A 10 -16.36 -27.23 22.01
N VAL A 11 -17.11 -26.21 21.53
CA VAL A 11 -18.11 -26.47 20.46
C VAL A 11 -18.19 -25.38 19.37
N LEU A 12 -17.08 -24.91 18.79
CA LEU A 12 -17.18 -24.01 17.61
C LEU A 12 -16.08 -24.15 16.53
N GLY A 13 -15.08 -25.04 16.67
CA GLY A 13 -13.99 -25.14 15.69
C GLY A 13 -14.22 -26.09 14.50
N ALA A 14 -15.27 -26.91 14.50
CA ALA A 14 -15.47 -28.01 13.55
C ALA A 14 -16.00 -27.61 12.16
N ILE A 15 -16.03 -26.31 11.82
CA ILE A 15 -16.43 -25.83 10.48
C ILE A 15 -15.26 -25.63 9.51
N ALA A 16 -14.04 -26.07 9.86
CA ALA A 16 -12.84 -25.95 9.02
C ALA A 16 -12.82 -26.86 7.78
N SER A 17 -13.89 -27.60 7.48
CA SER A 17 -13.90 -28.67 6.45
C SER A 17 -14.86 -28.43 5.29
N LEU A 18 -15.15 -27.17 4.94
CA LEU A 18 -15.77 -26.83 3.65
C LEU A 18 -15.03 -25.64 3.04
N ALA A 19 -13.73 -25.83 2.79
CA ALA A 19 -13.01 -25.01 1.85
C ALA A 19 -13.71 -25.13 0.49
N PRO A 20 -14.28 -24.05 -0.06
CA PRO A 20 -15.02 -24.15 -1.30
C PRO A 20 -14.05 -24.34 -2.48
N LEU A 21 -14.43 -25.20 -3.42
CA LEU A 21 -13.77 -25.46 -4.72
C LEU A 21 -13.76 -24.23 -5.67
N GLN A 22 -13.61 -23.01 -5.16
CA GLN A 22 -13.76 -21.76 -5.92
C GLN A 22 -12.43 -21.07 -6.27
N SER A 23 -11.28 -21.75 -6.11
CA SER A 23 -9.95 -21.17 -6.34
C SER A 23 -9.49 -21.06 -7.80
N ALA A 24 -10.34 -21.32 -8.80
CA ALA A 24 -9.95 -21.21 -10.22
C ALA A 24 -10.50 -19.96 -10.93
N ALA A 25 -11.59 -19.34 -10.44
CA ALA A 25 -12.26 -18.24 -11.15
C ALA A 25 -11.74 -16.83 -10.79
N GLN A 26 -11.00 -16.70 -9.69
CA GLN A 26 -10.56 -15.39 -9.17
C GLN A 26 -9.15 -14.99 -9.62
N ALA A 27 -8.45 -15.83 -10.39
CA ALA A 27 -7.07 -15.54 -10.81
C ALA A 27 -6.97 -14.46 -11.91
N GLN A 28 -8.07 -14.13 -12.58
CA GLN A 28 -8.06 -13.30 -13.80
C GLN A 28 -8.72 -11.92 -13.61
N ALA A 29 -9.27 -11.61 -12.43
CA ALA A 29 -9.88 -10.30 -12.16
C ALA A 29 -8.87 -9.26 -11.64
N GLN A 30 -7.72 -9.68 -11.11
CA GLN A 30 -6.68 -8.79 -10.56
C GLN A 30 -5.79 -8.14 -11.62
N SER A 31 -5.86 -8.59 -12.88
CA SER A 31 -4.92 -8.19 -13.92
C SER A 31 -5.28 -6.89 -14.65
N ALA A 32 -6.50 -6.38 -14.46
CA ALA A 32 -7.02 -5.18 -15.14
C ALA A 32 -7.15 -3.94 -14.24
N HIS A 33 -6.81 -4.06 -12.96
CA HIS A 33 -6.74 -2.89 -12.08
C HIS A 33 -5.45 -2.15 -12.41
N ALA A 34 -5.53 -0.88 -12.80
CA ALA A 34 -4.35 -0.01 -12.96
C ALA A 34 -3.43 -0.22 -11.75
N GLN A 35 -2.26 -0.84 -11.98
CA GLN A 35 -1.34 -1.20 -10.93
C GLN A 35 -0.66 0.09 -10.47
N VAL A 36 -1.22 0.71 -9.43
CA VAL A 36 -0.62 1.87 -8.80
C VAL A 36 0.71 1.44 -8.19
N ARG A 37 1.81 2.01 -8.69
CA ARG A 37 3.17 1.77 -8.22
C ARG A 37 3.68 2.98 -7.46
N THR A 38 4.59 2.72 -6.52
CA THR A 38 5.29 3.76 -5.79
C THR A 38 6.79 3.61 -6.04
N ALA A 39 7.44 4.69 -6.43
CA ALA A 39 8.89 4.79 -6.54
C ALA A 39 9.42 5.87 -5.61
N SER A 40 10.63 5.67 -5.12
CA SER A 40 11.30 6.60 -4.22
C SER A 40 12.65 6.97 -4.79
N PHE A 41 12.92 8.27 -4.85
CA PHE A 41 14.11 8.86 -5.44
C PHE A 41 14.86 9.66 -4.38
N ALA A 42 16.17 9.45 -4.29
CA ALA A 42 17.05 10.36 -3.56
C ALA A 42 17.23 11.63 -4.42
N VAL A 43 17.10 12.80 -3.81
CA VAL A 43 17.22 14.08 -4.51
C VAL A 43 18.43 14.81 -3.97
N ASP A 44 19.48 14.83 -4.78
CA ASP A 44 20.68 15.59 -4.48
C ASP A 44 20.38 17.10 -4.49
N ASN A 45 21.12 17.82 -3.66
CA ASN A 45 21.10 19.29 -3.64
C ASN A 45 19.75 19.95 -3.26
N MET A 46 18.93 19.28 -2.44
CA MET A 46 17.78 19.89 -1.76
C MET A 46 18.27 20.86 -0.64
N THR A 47 18.85 22.00 -1.02
CA THR A 47 19.51 22.94 -0.09
C THR A 47 18.87 24.33 -0.07
N CYS A 48 17.96 24.63 -0.99
CA CYS A 48 17.20 25.89 -1.02
C CYS A 48 15.75 25.66 -0.60
N ALA A 49 15.14 26.63 0.08
CA ALA A 49 13.75 26.59 0.52
C ALA A 49 12.75 26.35 -0.64
N THR A 50 13.14 26.71 -1.87
CA THR A 50 12.34 26.50 -3.08
C THR A 50 12.54 25.11 -3.71
N CYS A 51 13.62 24.39 -3.39
CA CYS A 51 13.91 23.08 -3.97
C CYS A 51 12.76 22.07 -3.83
N PRO A 52 12.11 21.90 -2.66
CA PRO A 52 11.01 20.94 -2.51
C PRO A 52 9.82 21.25 -3.42
N ILE A 53 9.53 22.54 -3.61
CA ILE A 53 8.40 23.01 -4.44
C ILE A 53 8.68 22.71 -5.91
N THR A 54 9.89 23.03 -6.38
CA THR A 54 10.31 22.78 -7.76
C THR A 54 10.33 21.29 -8.08
N VAL A 55 10.90 20.46 -7.20
CA VAL A 55 10.96 19.00 -7.38
C VAL A 55 9.57 18.39 -7.43
N ARG A 56 8.69 18.75 -6.49
CA ARG A 56 7.29 18.30 -6.48
C ARG A 56 6.59 18.67 -7.78
N THR A 57 6.71 19.93 -8.19
CA THR A 57 6.06 20.46 -9.40
C THR A 57 6.57 19.78 -10.66
N ALA A 58 7.87 19.52 -10.75
CA ALA A 58 8.46 18.81 -11.88
C ALA A 58 7.94 17.38 -11.98
N MET A 59 7.88 16.65 -10.86
CA MET A 59 7.38 15.27 -10.82
C MET A 59 5.87 15.16 -11.05
N SER A 60 5.07 16.11 -10.56
CA SER A 60 3.61 16.13 -10.79
C SER A 60 3.22 16.41 -12.24
N ARG A 61 4.13 16.90 -13.08
CA ARG A 61 3.90 17.14 -14.51
C ARG A 61 4.16 15.90 -15.37
N VAL A 62 4.73 14.85 -14.81
CA VAL A 62 4.99 13.61 -15.54
C VAL A 62 3.67 12.85 -15.71
N ASP A 63 3.37 12.46 -16.94
CA ASP A 63 2.15 11.69 -17.25
C ASP A 63 2.09 10.40 -16.44
N GLY A 64 0.91 10.09 -15.91
CA GLY A 64 0.69 8.90 -15.07
C GLY A 64 1.03 9.10 -13.59
N VAL A 65 1.63 10.23 -13.18
CA VAL A 65 1.84 10.53 -11.76
C VAL A 65 0.54 10.94 -11.10
N ARG A 66 0.17 10.21 -10.03
CA ARG A 66 -1.02 10.49 -9.21
C ARG A 66 -0.71 11.33 -7.98
N ALA A 67 0.42 11.06 -7.34
CA ALA A 67 0.81 11.75 -6.12
C ALA A 67 2.33 11.88 -6.00
N VAL A 68 2.76 12.97 -5.37
CA VAL A 68 4.18 13.23 -5.09
C VAL A 68 4.31 13.74 -3.66
N GLU A 69 5.11 13.05 -2.87
CA GLU A 69 5.52 13.45 -1.52
C GLU A 69 7.02 13.75 -1.52
N VAL A 70 7.41 14.85 -0.89
CA VAL A 70 8.81 15.26 -0.79
C VAL A 70 9.13 15.44 0.69
N ASP A 71 10.16 14.74 1.14
CA ASP A 71 10.74 14.83 2.46
C ASP A 71 12.08 15.57 2.34
N PHE A 72 12.12 16.78 2.90
CA PHE A 72 13.28 17.67 2.83
C PHE A 72 14.41 17.20 3.75
N ASP A 73 14.08 16.78 4.98
CA ASP A 73 15.04 16.29 5.96
C ASP A 73 15.72 15.00 5.49
N ALA A 74 14.93 14.05 4.95
CA ALA A 74 15.44 12.79 4.41
C ALA A 74 16.00 12.92 2.97
N LYS A 75 15.89 14.10 2.35
CA LYS A 75 16.29 14.37 0.96
C LYS A 75 15.71 13.36 -0.04
N ARG A 76 14.43 13.04 0.14
CA ARG A 76 13.73 11.98 -0.61
C ARG A 76 12.47 12.51 -1.28
N ALA A 77 12.21 12.05 -2.49
CA ALA A 77 10.94 12.25 -3.18
C ALA A 77 10.29 10.89 -3.46
N THR A 78 9.05 10.70 -3.02
CA THR A 78 8.25 9.50 -3.25
C THR A 78 7.12 9.84 -4.21
N VAL A 79 6.98 9.04 -5.27
CA VAL A 79 6.01 9.27 -6.35
C VAL A 79 5.14 8.04 -6.49
N THR A 80 3.83 8.26 -6.56
CA THR A 80 2.84 7.24 -6.86
C THR A 80 2.34 7.45 -8.28
N TYR A 81 2.43 6.42 -9.13
CA TYR A 81 2.08 6.50 -10.55
C TYR A 81 1.37 5.23 -11.03
N ASP A 82 0.59 5.34 -12.10
CA ASP A 82 -0.01 4.18 -12.77
C ASP A 82 1.05 3.49 -13.65
N ALA A 83 1.18 2.16 -13.53
CA ALA A 83 2.13 1.35 -14.29
C ALA A 83 1.74 1.11 -15.75
#